data_AF-A0A7Y5E3E9-F1
#
_entry.id   AF-A0A7Y5E3E9-F1
#
_cell.length_a   1.000
_cell.length_b   1.000
_cell.length_c   1.000
_cell.angle_alpha   90.00
_cell.angle_beta   90.00
_cell.angle_gamma   90.00
#
_symmetry.space_group_name_H-M   'P 1'
#
loop_
_entity.id
_entity.type
_entity.pdbx_description
1 polymer ?
#
loop_
_entity_poly.entity_id
_entity_poly.type
_entity_poly.pdbx_seq_one_letter_code
_entity_poly.pdbx_strand_id
1 'polypeptide(L)'
;MNRKVAGAAVLIAACKTATAPEAARAPTVDASAPAPAVSNAKATASATSTAAATSSGAPASEPALAWGARPSRDGALFPVADGMCIHMESWAVDNAVLLTYGSGAGPWTRGGRVSIARFSPSGLDVGDAALAGFDDGKDPRFTALQRVGGTYPSRLWAISEQSGRMYNAVDVLTRTDGSWKVALPGMAPAPRNRWSPQTWKDGALVFLEASGQGDVRDGTMLRAIAVGGSAPKLPTALAYPGTNARIVRALPTGEVFVLIAGKATTVRYTLDGTKTVDATMATGDFEANLHVLAADAVYLSAGPALRRLDGTAFRDTALGTAATAKNAAIRELSRDPEGNLWAVLEGGGILVEKKSGGVEDRGLGEPVFLGAGAVGYLTGRSLAGVEGGDPWAVGKSGKVYRYDGTKWTPVEMPAPPWSMGAKYNAVRVLWTGKNDVFVNAEYGEKGAGWKTPERYRAVLRSVRPSEVLRCNEPLGEAAPASSGRGFRSWPPLATDACTTPFLVVFGEDGTKKVNGKYPRIEAQLKAHPELGTRFTAMDFTSGGRKWMGLPVKSRADGLKIAELLGNKLGERPEVVCGTPPSPETHEWSYE
;
A
#
# COMPACT_ATOMS: atom_id res chain seq x y z
N MET A 1 5.70 10.13 73.74
CA MET A 1 6.37 11.31 73.17
C MET A 1 5.36 12.14 72.39
N ASN A 2 5.15 13.38 72.82
CA ASN A 2 4.25 14.37 72.25
C ASN A 2 4.69 14.82 70.86
N ARG A 3 3.73 15.04 69.94
CA ARG A 3 3.60 16.30 69.17
C ARG A 3 2.28 16.38 68.40
N LYS A 4 1.47 17.39 68.77
CA LYS A 4 0.36 18.00 68.01
C LYS A 4 0.92 18.89 66.89
N VAL A 5 0.21 19.00 65.76
CA VAL A 5 -0.07 20.25 64.97
C VAL A 5 -1.33 19.96 64.10
N ALA A 6 -2.51 20.49 64.44
CA ALA A 6 -3.28 21.56 63.76
C ALA A 6 -3.47 21.36 62.24
N GLY A 7 -4.66 21.34 61.62
CA GLY A 7 -5.96 21.89 61.99
C GLY A 7 -6.25 23.16 61.19
N ALA A 8 -6.73 23.04 59.96
CA ALA A 8 -7.25 24.16 59.16
C ALA A 8 -8.64 23.80 58.62
N ALA A 9 -9.65 24.49 59.17
CA ALA A 9 -11.03 24.45 58.74
C ALA A 9 -11.22 25.41 57.56
N VAL A 10 -11.93 24.97 56.52
CA VAL A 10 -12.40 25.85 55.44
C VAL A 10 -13.88 26.12 55.67
N LEU A 11 -14.20 27.41 55.81
CA LEU A 11 -15.55 27.94 55.96
C LEU A 11 -16.41 27.66 54.72
N ILE A 12 -17.62 27.18 54.98
CA ILE A 12 -18.74 27.17 54.05
C ILE A 12 -19.32 28.59 54.02
N ALA A 13 -19.24 29.27 52.88
CA ALA A 13 -19.99 30.49 52.61
C ALA A 13 -21.04 30.19 51.54
N ALA A 14 -22.31 30.26 51.94
CA ALA A 14 -23.45 30.24 51.04
C ALA A 14 -23.56 31.60 50.33
N CYS A 15 -23.65 31.59 49.00
CA CYS A 15 -24.12 32.75 48.23
C CYS A 15 -25.25 32.37 47.28
N LYS A 16 -26.24 33.26 47.31
CA LYS A 16 -27.54 33.26 46.64
C LYS A 16 -27.48 33.11 45.12
N THR A 17 -28.57 32.54 44.63
CA THR A 17 -29.15 32.61 43.28
C THR A 17 -28.90 33.94 42.55
N ALA A 18 -28.37 33.85 41.32
CA ALA A 18 -28.47 34.90 40.32
C ALA A 18 -28.86 34.27 38.97
N THR A 19 -29.82 34.94 38.35
CA THR A 19 -30.59 34.66 37.14
C THR A 19 -29.76 34.51 35.87
N ALA A 20 -30.30 33.73 34.92
CA ALA A 20 -29.76 33.46 33.59
C ALA A 20 -29.59 34.73 32.73
N PRO A 21 -28.59 34.80 31.84
CA PRO A 21 -28.59 35.78 30.77
C PRO A 21 -29.41 35.28 29.57
N GLU A 22 -30.18 36.24 29.10
CA GLU A 22 -31.15 36.29 28.03
C GLU A 22 -30.53 35.99 26.65
N ALA A 23 -31.27 35.26 25.81
CA ALA A 23 -30.91 34.92 24.45
C ALA A 23 -30.89 36.17 23.55
N ALA A 24 -29.78 36.37 22.84
CA ALA A 24 -29.67 37.40 21.82
C ALA A 24 -30.63 37.12 20.66
N ARG A 25 -31.59 38.03 20.47
CA ARG A 25 -32.50 38.13 19.32
C ARG A 25 -31.72 38.38 18.03
N ALA A 26 -32.00 37.57 17.01
CA ALA A 26 -31.66 37.86 15.63
C ALA A 26 -32.52 39.03 15.10
N PRO A 27 -31.99 39.89 14.20
CA PRO A 27 -32.78 40.96 13.61
C PRO A 27 -33.78 40.40 12.59
N THR A 28 -35.03 40.83 12.75
CA THR A 28 -36.13 40.72 11.79
C THR A 28 -35.81 41.47 10.51
N VAL A 29 -35.89 40.78 9.37
CA VAL A 29 -35.88 41.40 8.03
C VAL A 29 -37.32 41.70 7.64
N ASP A 30 -37.61 42.97 7.40
CA ASP A 30 -38.88 43.47 6.89
C ASP A 30 -39.13 42.95 5.46
N ALA A 31 -40.31 42.36 5.26
CA ALA A 31 -40.84 42.01 3.97
C ALA A 31 -41.81 43.10 3.52
N SER A 32 -41.46 43.89 2.50
CA SER A 32 -42.40 44.67 1.67
C SER A 32 -41.69 45.38 0.50
N ALA A 33 -41.64 44.77 -0.68
CA ALA A 33 -41.65 45.48 -1.98
C ALA A 33 -41.90 44.47 -3.13
N PRO A 34 -42.65 44.85 -4.18
CA PRO A 34 -43.22 43.92 -5.14
C PRO A 34 -42.25 43.52 -6.27
N ALA A 35 -42.41 42.29 -6.75
CA ALA A 35 -41.63 41.72 -7.84
C ALA A 35 -41.90 42.41 -9.19
N PRO A 36 -40.87 42.73 -10.00
CA PRO A 36 -41.06 42.99 -11.41
C PRO A 36 -40.97 41.67 -12.20
N ALA A 37 -41.85 41.56 -13.19
CA ALA A 37 -41.96 40.42 -14.11
C ALA A 37 -40.64 40.16 -14.87
N VAL A 38 -40.22 38.89 -14.91
CA VAL A 38 -39.09 38.45 -15.74
C VAL A 38 -39.63 38.04 -17.11
N SER A 39 -39.39 38.90 -18.10
CA SER A 39 -39.51 38.55 -19.52
C SER A 39 -38.26 37.80 -19.98
N ASN A 40 -38.45 36.63 -20.57
CA ASN A 40 -37.41 35.87 -21.26
C ASN A 40 -36.92 36.65 -22.50
N ALA A 41 -35.73 37.26 -22.40
CA ALA A 41 -35.01 37.80 -23.54
C ALA A 41 -33.66 37.07 -23.71
N LYS A 42 -33.52 36.46 -24.88
CA LYS A 42 -32.36 35.71 -25.37
C LYS A 42 -31.20 36.69 -25.63
N ALA A 43 -30.22 36.74 -24.73
CA ALA A 43 -29.02 37.55 -24.90
C ALA A 43 -27.86 36.69 -25.43
N THR A 44 -27.54 36.89 -26.71
CA THR A 44 -26.26 36.51 -27.33
C THR A 44 -25.15 37.40 -26.77
N ALA A 45 -24.36 36.89 -25.83
CA ALA A 45 -23.12 37.52 -25.38
C ALA A 45 -21.96 36.98 -26.22
N SER A 46 -21.42 37.82 -27.11
CA SER A 46 -20.13 37.60 -27.75
C SER A 46 -19.03 38.02 -26.77
N ALA A 47 -18.39 37.04 -26.14
CA ALA A 47 -17.20 37.27 -25.32
C ALA A 47 -15.96 37.13 -26.22
N THR A 48 -15.36 38.25 -26.60
CA THR A 48 -14.06 38.28 -27.25
C THR A 48 -12.98 38.01 -26.19
N SER A 49 -12.62 36.74 -25.98
CA SER A 49 -11.42 36.40 -25.23
C SER A 49 -10.21 36.56 -26.15
N THR A 50 -9.39 37.58 -25.89
CA THR A 50 -8.02 37.63 -26.39
C THR A 50 -7.22 36.56 -25.66
N ALA A 51 -7.31 35.32 -26.16
CA ALA A 51 -6.38 34.26 -25.82
C ALA A 51 -5.00 34.65 -26.36
N ALA A 52 -4.11 35.09 -25.47
CA ALA A 52 -2.70 35.17 -25.78
C ALA A 52 -2.22 33.74 -26.10
N ALA A 53 -2.00 33.47 -27.38
CA ALA A 53 -1.40 32.23 -27.84
C ALA A 53 0.07 32.20 -27.36
N THR A 54 0.29 31.75 -26.12
CA THR A 54 1.60 31.25 -25.72
C THR A 54 1.88 30.05 -26.61
N SER A 55 2.75 30.24 -27.61
CA SER A 55 3.29 29.16 -28.41
C SER A 55 3.87 28.13 -27.45
N SER A 56 3.16 27.01 -27.27
CA SER A 56 3.61 25.87 -26.50
C SER A 56 4.74 25.21 -27.28
N GLY A 57 5.94 25.78 -27.18
CA GLY A 57 7.15 25.14 -27.70
C GLY A 57 7.22 23.74 -27.13
N ALA A 58 7.46 22.74 -27.98
CA ALA A 58 7.58 21.36 -27.54
C ALA A 58 8.59 21.31 -26.39
N PRO A 59 8.26 20.66 -25.26
CA PRO A 59 9.16 20.60 -24.11
C PRO A 59 10.49 19.99 -24.55
N ALA A 60 11.59 20.67 -24.24
CA ALA A 60 12.94 20.23 -24.57
C ALA A 60 13.11 18.72 -24.27
N SER A 61 13.76 18.01 -25.18
CA SER A 61 14.04 16.59 -25.01
C SER A 61 14.86 16.40 -23.73
N GLU A 62 14.34 15.58 -22.81
CA GLU A 62 15.10 15.20 -21.63
C GLU A 62 16.38 14.48 -22.04
N PRO A 63 17.55 14.79 -21.45
CA PRO A 63 18.76 14.05 -21.74
C PRO A 63 18.57 12.58 -21.32
N ALA A 64 19.03 11.66 -22.18
CA ALA A 64 19.07 10.25 -21.86
C ALA A 64 19.91 10.01 -20.61
N LEU A 65 19.51 9.05 -19.78
CA LEU A 65 20.33 8.60 -18.66
C LEU A 65 21.48 7.76 -19.24
N ALA A 66 22.72 8.06 -18.84
CA ALA A 66 23.87 7.23 -19.22
C ALA A 66 23.72 5.78 -18.72
N TRP A 67 23.15 5.64 -17.52
CA TRP A 67 22.77 4.37 -16.91
C TRP A 67 21.48 4.55 -16.10
N GLY A 68 20.37 4.01 -16.59
CA GLY A 68 19.05 4.16 -15.97
C GLY A 68 17.93 4.05 -16.99
N ALA A 69 16.69 3.92 -16.51
CA ALA A 69 15.51 3.84 -17.36
C ALA A 69 14.57 5.00 -17.05
N ARG A 70 14.09 5.68 -18.09
CA ARG A 70 13.00 6.65 -17.96
C ARG A 70 11.72 6.05 -18.53
N PRO A 71 10.58 6.22 -17.86
CA PRO A 71 9.31 5.87 -18.48
C PRO A 71 9.01 6.83 -19.63
N SER A 72 8.21 6.36 -20.59
CA SER A 72 7.68 7.20 -21.67
C SER A 72 7.01 8.45 -21.11
N ARG A 73 6.98 9.54 -21.90
CA ARG A 73 6.16 10.72 -21.56
C ARG A 73 4.68 10.47 -21.79
N ASP A 74 4.37 9.52 -22.65
CA ASP A 74 3.00 9.14 -23.00
C ASP A 74 2.51 8.02 -22.08
N GLY A 75 1.24 8.09 -21.73
CA GLY A 75 0.57 7.09 -20.89
C GLY A 75 -0.10 7.69 -19.67
N ALA A 76 -1.00 6.92 -19.08
CA ALA A 76 -1.72 7.30 -17.87
C ALA A 76 -1.08 6.73 -16.60
N LEU A 77 -0.19 5.75 -16.74
CA LEU A 77 0.54 5.09 -15.66
C LEU A 77 2.00 4.92 -16.08
N PHE A 78 2.91 5.10 -15.12
CA PHE A 78 4.36 5.03 -15.32
C PHE A 78 4.96 4.09 -14.26
N PRO A 79 5.83 3.15 -14.64
CA PRO A 79 6.56 2.36 -13.65
C PRO A 79 7.47 3.28 -12.84
N VAL A 80 7.46 3.12 -11.53
CA VAL A 80 8.36 3.83 -10.60
C VAL A 80 9.39 2.86 -10.02
N ALA A 81 8.95 1.64 -9.76
CA ALA A 81 9.74 0.54 -9.24
C ALA A 81 9.34 -0.73 -9.97
N ASP A 82 10.30 -1.52 -10.44
CA ASP A 82 10.06 -2.81 -11.07
C ASP A 82 11.23 -3.76 -10.81
N GLY A 83 10.96 -5.02 -10.48
CA GLY A 83 11.98 -6.04 -10.56
C GLY A 83 11.66 -7.29 -9.76
N MET A 84 12.70 -8.00 -9.35
CA MET A 84 12.63 -9.29 -8.65
C MET A 84 12.31 -9.16 -7.15
N CYS A 85 11.72 -8.05 -6.72
CA CYS A 85 11.28 -7.88 -5.34
C CYS A 85 9.86 -8.40 -5.20
N ILE A 86 9.71 -9.73 -5.20
CA ILE A 86 8.41 -10.42 -5.24
C ILE A 86 7.50 -10.09 -4.04
N HIS A 87 8.12 -9.52 -3.00
CA HIS A 87 7.58 -9.10 -1.73
C HIS A 87 7.28 -7.59 -1.63
N MET A 88 7.50 -6.85 -2.71
CA MET A 88 7.24 -5.42 -2.75
C MET A 88 5.74 -5.12 -2.59
N GLU A 89 5.41 -4.24 -1.64
CA GLU A 89 4.05 -3.81 -1.36
C GLU A 89 4.03 -2.31 -1.02
N SER A 90 3.13 -1.56 -1.63
CA SER A 90 2.90 -0.15 -1.30
C SER A 90 1.81 0.02 -0.25
N TRP A 91 1.95 1.05 0.60
CA TRP A 91 1.02 1.37 1.67
C TRP A 91 0.67 2.85 1.62
N ALA A 92 -0.63 3.16 1.49
CA ALA A 92 -1.11 4.51 1.71
C ALA A 92 -1.10 4.82 3.21
N VAL A 93 -0.39 5.89 3.58
CA VAL A 93 -0.40 6.47 4.92
C VAL A 93 -0.99 7.88 4.82
N ASP A 94 -1.27 8.54 5.95
CA ASP A 94 -2.13 9.75 5.99
C ASP A 94 -1.67 10.86 5.03
N ASN A 95 -0.37 10.97 4.76
CA ASN A 95 0.23 12.03 3.95
C ASN A 95 1.30 11.54 2.95
N ALA A 96 1.40 10.22 2.69
CA ALA A 96 2.41 9.67 1.78
C ALA A 96 2.02 8.26 1.27
N VAL A 97 2.78 7.77 0.28
CA VAL A 97 2.87 6.33 -0.01
C VAL A 97 4.23 5.82 0.40
N LEU A 98 4.23 4.72 1.13
CA LEU A 98 5.42 3.98 1.52
C LEU A 98 5.51 2.70 0.70
N LEU A 99 6.73 2.25 0.42
CA LEU A 99 7.01 1.01 -0.29
C LEU A 99 7.80 0.09 0.63
N THR A 100 7.24 -1.04 1.03
CA THR A 100 8.00 -2.08 1.74
C THR A 100 8.58 -3.06 0.74
N TYR A 101 9.80 -3.53 0.96
CA TYR A 101 10.50 -4.51 0.12
C TYR A 101 11.54 -5.28 0.92
N GLY A 102 12.09 -6.38 0.38
CA GLY A 102 13.08 -7.20 1.06
C GLY A 102 12.58 -8.63 1.33
N SER A 103 13.53 -9.53 1.63
CA SER A 103 13.21 -10.91 1.99
C SER A 103 12.31 -10.87 3.23
N GLY A 104 11.10 -11.45 3.18
CA GLY A 104 10.17 -11.40 4.31
C GLY A 104 8.91 -10.57 4.08
N ALA A 105 8.83 -9.64 3.12
CA ALA A 105 7.58 -8.90 2.89
C ALA A 105 6.51 -9.78 2.18
N GLY A 106 5.94 -10.70 2.93
CA GLY A 106 4.85 -11.56 2.49
C GLY A 106 4.66 -12.76 3.41
N PRO A 107 3.45 -13.30 3.51
CA PRO A 107 3.07 -14.33 4.49
C PRO A 107 3.80 -15.69 4.33
N TRP A 108 4.70 -15.84 3.35
CA TRP A 108 5.33 -17.10 2.97
C TRP A 108 6.87 -17.11 3.09
N THR A 109 7.49 -15.96 3.37
CA THR A 109 8.95 -15.88 3.52
C THR A 109 9.35 -15.86 4.98
N ARG A 110 10.18 -16.82 5.37
CA ARG A 110 10.74 -16.89 6.72
C ARG A 110 11.86 -15.85 6.85
N GLY A 111 11.69 -14.87 7.73
CA GLY A 111 12.82 -14.38 8.51
C GLY A 111 13.74 -13.32 7.91
N GLY A 112 13.36 -12.65 6.81
CA GLY A 112 14.22 -11.62 6.23
C GLY A 112 13.91 -10.21 6.71
N ARG A 113 14.79 -9.25 6.42
CA ARG A 113 14.64 -7.85 6.82
C ARG A 113 13.75 -7.13 5.82
N VAL A 114 12.80 -6.36 6.33
CA VAL A 114 11.95 -5.47 5.52
C VAL A 114 12.53 -4.06 5.52
N SER A 115 12.79 -3.54 4.32
CA SER A 115 13.12 -2.15 4.06
C SER A 115 11.87 -1.35 3.73
N ILE A 116 11.93 -0.04 3.96
CA ILE A 116 10.85 0.85 3.53
C ILE A 116 11.44 2.07 2.81
N ALA A 117 10.92 2.34 1.62
CA ALA A 117 11.18 3.53 0.83
C ALA A 117 9.92 4.42 0.78
N ARG A 118 10.08 5.67 0.33
CA ARG A 118 8.97 6.62 0.22
C ARG A 118 8.82 7.07 -1.22
N PHE A 119 7.59 7.22 -1.70
CA PHE A 119 7.36 7.89 -2.98
C PHE A 119 7.40 9.42 -2.80
N SER A 120 8.17 10.09 -3.64
CA SER A 120 8.26 11.54 -3.78
C SER A 120 7.72 11.97 -5.14
N PRO A 121 7.50 13.27 -5.38
CA PRO A 121 7.13 13.75 -6.71
C PRO A 121 8.07 13.29 -7.84
N SER A 122 9.38 13.13 -7.55
CA SER A 122 10.37 12.67 -8.53
C SER A 122 10.45 11.15 -8.70
N GLY A 123 9.87 10.34 -7.82
CA GLY A 123 9.91 8.88 -7.94
C GLY A 123 10.01 8.19 -6.60
N LEU A 124 10.90 7.20 -6.48
CA LEU A 124 11.12 6.46 -5.24
C LEU A 124 12.37 6.98 -4.52
N ASP A 125 12.19 7.52 -3.32
CA ASP A 125 13.27 7.94 -2.45
C ASP A 125 13.76 6.74 -1.62
N VAL A 126 14.95 6.26 -1.94
CA VAL A 126 15.58 5.07 -1.34
C VAL A 126 16.68 5.40 -0.31
N GLY A 127 16.97 6.69 -0.08
CA GLY A 127 18.13 7.16 0.70
C GLY A 127 18.08 6.95 2.22
N ASP A 128 19.29 6.91 2.80
CA ASP A 128 19.73 6.45 4.15
C ASP A 128 19.09 7.09 5.41
N ALA A 129 17.99 7.84 5.32
CA ALA A 129 17.36 8.48 6.49
C ALA A 129 15.84 8.31 6.57
N ALA A 130 15.17 7.96 5.47
CA ALA A 130 13.73 7.89 5.48
C ALA A 130 13.25 6.93 6.55
N LEU A 131 13.86 5.74 6.71
CA LEU A 131 13.46 4.67 7.65
C LEU A 131 14.63 3.80 8.17
N ALA A 132 15.86 4.31 8.27
CA ALA A 132 17.10 3.57 8.66
C ALA A 132 17.10 2.80 10.01
N GLY A 133 15.96 2.71 10.70
CA GLY A 133 15.79 1.95 11.93
C GLY A 133 15.38 0.48 11.78
N PHE A 134 15.19 -0.04 10.55
CA PHE A 134 14.92 -1.49 10.36
C PHE A 134 16.17 -2.33 10.14
N ASP A 135 17.31 -1.70 9.81
CA ASP A 135 18.52 -2.38 9.33
C ASP A 135 19.73 -2.24 10.27
N ASP A 136 19.55 -1.75 11.50
CA ASP A 136 20.66 -1.61 12.48
C ASP A 136 21.27 -2.96 12.89
N GLY A 137 20.67 -4.07 12.43
CA GLY A 137 21.13 -5.43 12.61
C GLY A 137 21.00 -5.96 14.03
N LYS A 138 20.38 -5.21 14.94
CA LYS A 138 20.21 -5.61 16.34
C LYS A 138 18.81 -6.11 16.65
N ASP A 139 17.80 -5.76 15.85
CA ASP A 139 16.42 -6.19 16.10
C ASP A 139 15.89 -7.17 15.02
N PRO A 140 15.92 -8.50 15.26
CA PRO A 140 15.46 -9.51 14.32
C PRO A 140 13.92 -9.58 14.16
N ARG A 141 13.17 -8.65 14.76
CA ARG A 141 11.70 -8.71 14.85
C ARG A 141 10.98 -7.99 13.69
N PHE A 142 11.45 -8.06 12.46
CA PHE A 142 10.73 -7.46 11.31
C PHE A 142 10.69 -8.41 10.12
N THR A 143 10.06 -9.57 10.30
CA THR A 143 10.17 -10.68 9.35
C THR A 143 8.98 -10.86 8.42
N ALA A 144 7.86 -10.13 8.63
CA ALA A 144 6.74 -10.04 7.70
C ALA A 144 5.80 -8.85 8.03
N LEU A 145 5.96 -7.72 7.34
CA LEU A 145 5.04 -6.59 7.50
C LEU A 145 3.65 -6.92 6.94
N GLN A 146 2.65 -6.87 7.81
CA GLN A 146 1.24 -7.11 7.48
C GLN A 146 0.48 -5.81 7.22
N ARG A 147 0.90 -4.72 7.87
CA ARG A 147 0.27 -3.39 7.70
C ARG A 147 1.22 -2.28 8.10
N VAL A 148 1.14 -1.16 7.39
CA VAL A 148 1.76 0.12 7.75
C VAL A 148 0.69 1.20 7.72
N GLY A 149 0.73 2.14 8.66
CA GLY A 149 -0.21 3.26 8.72
C GLY A 149 0.32 4.45 9.53
N GLY A 150 -0.52 5.46 9.70
CA GLY A 150 -0.22 6.68 10.47
C GLY A 150 0.29 7.83 9.59
N THR A 151 1.02 8.78 10.17
CA THR A 151 1.50 9.97 9.46
C THR A 151 3.02 9.93 9.32
N TYR A 152 3.53 10.07 8.09
CA TYR A 152 4.96 10.09 7.80
C TYR A 152 5.57 11.48 8.08
N PRO A 153 6.81 11.60 8.59
CA PRO A 153 7.67 10.53 9.12
C PRO A 153 7.44 10.22 10.61
N SER A 154 6.67 11.06 11.30
CA SER A 154 6.74 11.22 12.76
C SER A 154 5.88 10.25 13.57
N ARG A 155 4.80 9.71 13.00
CA ARG A 155 3.80 8.89 13.71
C ARG A 155 3.38 7.69 12.86
N LEU A 156 4.36 6.91 12.43
CA LEU A 156 4.08 5.66 11.74
C LEU A 156 3.82 4.55 12.74
N TRP A 157 3.08 3.56 12.30
CA TRP A 157 2.98 2.29 12.99
C TRP A 157 3.00 1.17 11.97
N ALA A 158 3.38 -0.01 12.43
CA ALA A 158 3.40 -1.21 11.62
C ALA A 158 2.98 -2.43 12.43
N ILE A 159 2.42 -3.41 11.74
CA ILE A 159 2.17 -4.75 12.26
C ILE A 159 3.19 -5.66 11.59
N SER A 160 4.04 -6.32 12.38
CA SER A 160 4.95 -7.35 11.88
C SER A 160 4.53 -8.70 12.44
N GLU A 161 4.42 -9.71 11.58
CA GLU A 161 4.29 -11.10 11.99
C GLU A 161 5.69 -11.72 12.13
N GLN A 162 6.00 -12.26 13.29
CA GLN A 162 7.13 -13.17 13.51
C GLN A 162 6.65 -14.59 13.29
N SER A 163 6.78 -15.10 12.06
CA SER A 163 6.51 -16.51 11.78
C SER A 163 7.80 -17.34 11.92
N GLY A 164 7.93 -18.06 13.03
CA GLY A 164 8.90 -19.14 13.20
C GLY A 164 8.29 -20.50 12.83
N ARG A 165 9.11 -21.57 12.77
CA ARG A 165 8.60 -22.94 12.53
C ARG A 165 7.60 -23.41 13.60
N MET A 166 7.64 -22.84 14.81
CA MET A 166 6.85 -23.30 15.97
C MET A 166 6.02 -22.18 16.63
N TYR A 167 6.08 -20.94 16.15
CA TYR A 167 5.32 -19.83 16.72
C TYR A 167 4.99 -18.80 15.65
N ASN A 168 3.79 -18.22 15.72
CA ASN A 168 3.48 -16.95 15.07
C ASN A 168 3.32 -15.94 16.20
N ALA A 169 4.13 -14.89 16.23
CA ALA A 169 3.89 -13.76 17.11
C ALA A 169 3.57 -12.53 16.25
N VAL A 170 2.86 -11.57 16.81
CA VAL A 170 2.61 -10.29 16.15
C VAL A 170 3.17 -9.19 17.02
N ASP A 171 4.04 -8.38 16.43
CA ASP A 171 4.57 -7.17 17.05
C ASP A 171 3.82 -5.96 16.50
N VAL A 172 3.38 -5.09 17.42
CA VAL A 172 2.92 -3.75 17.06
C VAL A 172 4.08 -2.79 17.26
N LEU A 173 4.41 -2.12 16.18
CA LEU A 173 5.59 -1.28 16.05
C LEU A 173 5.11 0.14 15.90
N THR A 174 5.77 1.07 16.58
CA THR A 174 5.51 2.50 16.44
C THR A 174 6.80 3.20 16.09
N ARG A 175 6.72 4.19 15.21
CA ARG A 175 7.84 5.04 14.87
C ARG A 175 7.61 6.41 15.47
N THR A 176 8.50 6.79 16.39
CA THR A 176 8.53 8.10 17.02
C THR A 176 9.97 8.60 16.99
N ASP A 177 10.14 9.89 16.70
CA ASP A 177 11.45 10.54 16.66
C ASP A 177 12.44 9.86 15.70
N GLY A 178 11.94 9.36 14.57
CA GLY A 178 12.74 8.68 13.54
C GLY A 178 13.10 7.23 13.82
N SER A 179 12.86 6.71 15.04
CA SER A 179 13.19 5.34 15.46
C SER A 179 11.96 4.45 15.60
N TRP A 180 12.08 3.17 15.24
CA TRP A 180 11.05 2.16 15.50
C TRP A 180 11.20 1.60 16.91
N LYS A 181 10.07 1.44 17.59
CA LYS A 181 9.97 0.84 18.92
C LYS A 181 8.86 -0.19 18.90
N VAL A 182 9.14 -1.35 19.48
CA VAL A 182 8.11 -2.34 19.77
C VAL A 182 7.22 -1.77 20.86
N ALA A 183 6.00 -1.39 20.48
CA ALA A 183 5.02 -0.91 21.42
C ALA A 183 4.32 -2.07 22.13
N LEU A 184 4.18 -3.22 21.46
CA LEU A 184 3.70 -4.46 22.05
C LEU A 184 4.49 -5.66 21.51
N PRO A 185 5.33 -6.29 22.35
CA PRO A 185 6.14 -7.43 21.95
C PRO A 185 5.34 -8.74 22.02
N GLY A 186 5.57 -9.62 21.04
CA GLY A 186 5.47 -11.07 21.22
C GLY A 186 4.12 -11.56 21.70
N MET A 187 3.02 -10.99 21.21
CA MET A 187 1.69 -11.49 21.57
C MET A 187 1.58 -12.98 21.23
N ALA A 188 0.96 -13.74 22.14
CA ALA A 188 0.71 -15.17 22.00
C ALA A 188 0.15 -15.50 20.59
N PRO A 189 0.37 -16.72 20.06
CA PRO A 189 -0.06 -17.12 18.71
C PRO A 189 -1.56 -16.97 18.53
N ALA A 190 -1.98 -15.76 18.18
CA ALA A 190 -3.34 -15.49 17.79
C ALA A 190 -3.54 -16.12 16.41
N PRO A 191 -4.73 -16.66 16.12
CA PRO A 191 -5.05 -17.11 14.79
C PRO A 191 -4.80 -15.96 13.81
N ARG A 192 -4.03 -16.29 12.75
CA ARG A 192 -3.51 -15.43 11.68
C ARG A 192 -4.42 -14.29 11.18
N ASN A 193 -5.73 -14.35 11.38
CA ASN A 193 -6.70 -13.53 10.64
C ASN A 193 -7.41 -12.43 11.44
N ARG A 194 -6.92 -11.95 12.61
CA ARG A 194 -7.76 -11.08 13.49
C ARG A 194 -7.19 -9.74 13.95
N TRP A 195 -6.01 -9.34 13.49
CA TRP A 195 -5.46 -8.04 13.86
C TRP A 195 -5.93 -6.96 12.88
N SER A 196 -6.80 -6.07 13.36
CA SER A 196 -7.25 -4.90 12.60
C SER A 196 -7.02 -3.64 13.43
N PRO A 197 -5.77 -3.23 13.71
CA PRO A 197 -5.54 -1.97 14.41
C PRO A 197 -6.13 -0.83 13.62
N GLN A 198 -6.68 0.11 14.37
CA GLN A 198 -7.30 1.31 13.85
C GLN A 198 -6.59 2.48 14.48
N THR A 199 -6.22 3.46 13.65
CA THR A 199 -5.87 4.77 14.16
C THR A 199 -7.06 5.29 14.95
N TRP A 200 -6.78 5.74 16.16
CA TRP A 200 -7.70 6.26 17.15
C TRP A 200 -7.15 7.60 17.63
N LYS A 201 -7.98 8.34 18.36
CA LYS A 201 -7.75 9.69 18.89
C LYS A 201 -6.26 10.02 19.15
N ASP A 202 -5.82 11.18 18.68
CA ASP A 202 -4.45 11.71 18.83
C ASP A 202 -3.36 10.84 18.17
N GLY A 203 -3.74 9.95 17.26
CA GLY A 203 -2.83 9.01 16.59
C GLY A 203 -2.56 7.75 17.39
N ALA A 204 -3.26 7.53 18.51
CA ALA A 204 -3.23 6.25 19.21
C ALA A 204 -3.72 5.11 18.30
N LEU A 205 -3.41 3.88 18.66
CA LEU A 205 -3.96 2.69 18.01
C LEU A 205 -4.90 2.00 18.96
N VAL A 206 -6.02 1.50 18.43
CA VAL A 206 -6.90 0.58 19.14
C VAL A 206 -6.99 -0.74 18.37
N PHE A 207 -6.90 -1.86 19.06
CA PHE A 207 -6.99 -3.21 18.48
C PHE A 207 -7.48 -4.20 19.53
N LEU A 208 -7.94 -5.36 19.04
CA LEU A 208 -8.36 -6.48 19.87
C LEU A 208 -7.18 -7.43 20.07
N GLU A 209 -6.87 -7.76 21.32
CA GLU A 209 -5.91 -8.80 21.70
C GLU A 209 -6.69 -10.04 22.17
N ALA A 210 -6.40 -11.21 21.57
CA ALA A 210 -6.93 -12.48 22.08
C ALA A 210 -6.09 -12.91 23.30
N SER A 211 -6.72 -13.20 24.44
CA SER A 211 -6.00 -13.74 25.60
C SER A 211 -5.85 -15.25 25.46
N GLY A 212 -4.61 -15.73 25.30
CA GLY A 212 -4.24 -17.13 25.56
C GLY A 212 -3.90 -18.00 24.35
N GLN A 213 -3.24 -19.12 24.65
CA GLN A 213 -2.70 -20.12 23.72
C GLN A 213 -3.64 -21.32 23.48
N GLY A 214 -4.89 -21.22 23.97
CA GLY A 214 -5.93 -22.24 23.86
C GLY A 214 -7.17 -21.70 23.15
N ASP A 215 -8.11 -22.59 22.84
CA ASP A 215 -9.39 -22.31 22.19
C ASP A 215 -9.94 -20.90 22.51
N VAL A 216 -10.27 -20.09 21.49
CA VAL A 216 -10.51 -18.63 21.50
C VAL A 216 -11.63 -18.15 22.46
N ARG A 217 -12.20 -19.07 23.24
CA ARG A 217 -13.33 -18.86 24.15
C ARG A 217 -12.96 -18.03 25.39
N ASP A 218 -11.69 -17.99 25.78
CA ASP A 218 -11.27 -17.34 27.02
C ASP A 218 -10.67 -15.94 26.78
N GLY A 219 -11.54 -15.00 26.38
CA GLY A 219 -11.31 -13.55 26.47
C GLY A 219 -10.67 -12.91 25.24
N THR A 220 -11.28 -11.81 24.78
CA THR A 220 -10.63 -10.85 23.88
C THR A 220 -10.60 -9.52 24.61
N MET A 221 -9.43 -8.94 24.79
CA MET A 221 -9.24 -7.65 25.45
C MET A 221 -9.07 -6.56 24.41
N LEU A 222 -9.78 -5.45 24.57
CA LEU A 222 -9.46 -4.25 23.79
C LEU A 222 -8.21 -3.59 24.38
N ARG A 223 -7.24 -3.25 23.54
CA ARG A 223 -6.06 -2.48 23.93
C ARG A 223 -5.93 -1.21 23.11
N ALA A 224 -5.38 -0.19 23.77
CA ALA A 224 -4.92 1.02 23.11
C ALA A 224 -3.43 1.23 23.35
N ILE A 225 -2.73 1.67 22.32
CA ILE A 225 -1.32 2.05 22.35
C ILE A 225 -1.23 3.50 21.90
N ALA A 226 -0.44 4.34 22.56
CA ALA A 226 -0.07 5.64 22.00
C ALA A 226 1.02 5.49 20.94
N VAL A 227 0.85 6.13 19.79
CA VAL A 227 1.93 6.38 18.83
C VAL A 227 2.63 7.67 19.25
N GLY A 228 3.41 7.59 20.33
CA GLY A 228 4.05 8.74 21.00
C GLY A 228 3.20 9.33 22.13
N GLY A 229 3.77 9.42 23.34
CA GLY A 229 3.07 9.91 24.53
C GLY A 229 2.31 8.83 25.31
N SER A 230 1.33 9.25 26.12
CA SER A 230 0.47 8.34 26.90
C SER A 230 -0.76 7.96 26.10
N ALA A 231 -1.08 6.65 26.05
CA ALA A 231 -2.31 6.19 25.42
C ALA A 231 -3.52 6.83 26.11
N PRO A 232 -4.53 7.29 25.37
CA PRO A 232 -5.80 7.65 25.98
C PRO A 232 -6.28 6.47 26.83
N LYS A 233 -6.74 6.74 28.06
CA LYS A 233 -7.28 5.69 28.92
C LYS A 233 -8.44 5.03 28.18
N LEU A 234 -8.32 3.72 27.92
CA LEU A 234 -9.47 2.95 27.49
C LEU A 234 -10.53 2.96 28.60
N PRO A 235 -11.81 3.11 28.27
CA PRO A 235 -12.89 2.83 29.20
C PRO A 235 -12.69 1.49 29.92
N THR A 236 -12.76 1.48 31.25
CA THR A 236 -12.59 0.26 32.08
C THR A 236 -13.59 -0.84 31.73
N ALA A 237 -14.74 -0.49 31.14
CA ALA A 237 -15.80 -1.39 30.70
C ALA A 237 -15.46 -2.29 29.49
N LEU A 238 -14.27 -2.15 28.90
CA LEU A 238 -13.84 -2.83 27.67
C LEU A 238 -13.14 -4.18 27.88
N ALA A 239 -12.78 -4.52 29.12
CA ALA A 239 -12.28 -5.85 29.45
C ALA A 239 -13.46 -6.81 29.58
N TYR A 240 -13.79 -7.51 28.49
CA TYR A 240 -14.91 -8.45 28.48
C TYR A 240 -14.39 -9.90 28.47
N PRO A 241 -14.22 -10.53 29.64
CA PRO A 241 -13.97 -11.95 29.70
C PRO A 241 -15.17 -12.72 29.11
N GLY A 242 -14.90 -13.64 28.19
CA GLY A 242 -15.90 -14.56 27.61
C GLY A 242 -16.64 -14.09 26.35
N THR A 243 -16.29 -12.95 25.73
CA THR A 243 -16.84 -12.59 24.40
C THR A 243 -15.80 -12.73 23.30
N ASN A 244 -16.19 -13.41 22.22
CA ASN A 244 -15.40 -13.56 20.99
C ASN A 244 -15.43 -12.25 20.16
N ALA A 245 -14.87 -11.15 20.67
CA ALA A 245 -14.73 -9.94 19.86
C ALA A 245 -13.87 -10.23 18.61
N ARG A 246 -14.31 -9.72 17.45
CA ARG A 246 -13.69 -10.01 16.15
C ARG A 246 -13.14 -8.80 15.45
N ILE A 247 -13.88 -7.69 15.50
CA ILE A 247 -13.54 -6.49 14.74
C ILE A 247 -13.65 -5.30 15.67
N VAL A 248 -12.65 -4.42 15.59
CA VAL A 248 -12.74 -3.08 16.16
C VAL A 248 -12.64 -2.04 15.05
N ARG A 249 -13.47 -1.00 15.16
CA ARG A 249 -13.36 0.25 14.40
C ARG A 249 -13.34 1.43 15.36
N ALA A 250 -12.53 2.42 15.05
CA ALA A 250 -12.48 3.68 15.78
C ALA A 250 -12.97 4.81 14.87
N LEU A 251 -13.74 5.72 15.43
CA LEU A 251 -14.08 6.99 14.78
C LEU A 251 -13.02 8.05 15.13
N PRO A 252 -12.83 9.06 14.26
CA PRO A 252 -12.06 10.26 14.60
C PRO A 252 -12.60 11.01 15.83
N THR A 253 -13.90 10.86 16.13
CA THR A 253 -14.55 11.41 17.35
C THR A 253 -14.02 10.77 18.64
N GLY A 254 -13.27 9.68 18.55
CA GLY A 254 -12.75 8.92 19.69
C GLY A 254 -13.67 7.78 20.14
N GLU A 255 -14.80 7.58 19.48
CA GLU A 255 -15.69 6.45 19.75
C GLU A 255 -15.10 5.16 19.19
N VAL A 256 -15.35 4.05 19.88
CA VAL A 256 -14.88 2.72 19.48
C VAL A 256 -16.05 1.78 19.35
N PHE A 257 -16.10 1.08 18.23
CA PHE A 257 -17.08 0.04 17.95
C PHE A 257 -16.40 -1.31 17.97
N VAL A 258 -16.99 -2.26 18.69
CA VAL A 258 -16.52 -3.63 18.78
C VAL A 258 -17.63 -4.56 18.29
N LEU A 259 -17.31 -5.39 17.29
CA LEU A 259 -18.18 -6.44 16.79
C LEU A 259 -17.85 -7.76 17.50
N ILE A 260 -18.84 -8.36 18.15
CA ILE A 260 -18.73 -9.61 18.90
C ILE A 260 -19.31 -10.78 18.09
N ALA A 261 -18.53 -11.85 17.92
CA ALA A 261 -18.92 -13.04 17.16
C ALA A 261 -20.02 -13.86 17.84
N GLY A 262 -20.73 -14.66 17.05
CA GLY A 262 -21.78 -15.59 17.49
C GLY A 262 -23.18 -14.97 17.53
N LYS A 263 -23.27 -13.67 17.83
CA LYS A 263 -24.53 -12.90 17.79
C LYS A 263 -24.43 -11.60 16.99
N ALA A 264 -23.33 -11.39 16.25
CA ALA A 264 -22.98 -10.15 15.54
C ALA A 264 -23.45 -8.89 16.30
N THR A 265 -23.13 -8.83 17.59
CA THR A 265 -23.50 -7.72 18.46
C THR A 265 -22.46 -6.64 18.29
N THR A 266 -22.90 -5.43 17.93
CA THR A 266 -22.03 -4.26 17.89
C THR A 266 -22.19 -3.50 19.20
N VAL A 267 -21.08 -3.28 19.88
CA VAL A 267 -21.02 -2.47 21.11
C VAL A 267 -20.26 -1.19 20.79
N ARG A 268 -20.89 -0.06 21.08
CA ARG A 268 -20.28 1.27 20.98
C ARG A 268 -19.82 1.71 22.35
N TYR A 269 -18.61 2.27 22.37
CA TYR A 269 -18.00 2.85 23.54
C TYR A 269 -17.68 4.31 23.23
N THR A 270 -18.24 5.22 24.03
CA THR A 270 -17.93 6.64 23.98
C THR A 270 -16.71 6.96 24.83
N LEU A 271 -16.13 8.16 24.64
CA LEU A 271 -14.89 8.57 25.32
C LEU A 271 -15.00 8.70 26.85
N ASP A 272 -16.18 9.01 27.35
CA ASP A 272 -16.50 9.01 28.79
C ASP A 272 -16.61 7.60 29.37
N GLY A 273 -16.51 6.58 28.52
CA GLY A 273 -16.64 5.18 28.88
C GLY A 273 -18.06 4.68 29.02
N THR A 274 -19.05 5.50 28.63
CA THR A 274 -20.42 5.05 28.54
C THR A 274 -20.53 3.97 27.45
N LYS A 275 -21.09 2.83 27.85
CA LYS A 275 -21.32 1.67 26.97
C LYS A 275 -22.73 1.76 26.43
N THR A 276 -22.89 1.76 25.12
CA THR A 276 -24.19 1.55 24.47
C THR A 276 -24.13 0.30 23.60
N VAL A 277 -25.09 -0.60 23.81
CA VAL A 277 -25.28 -1.74 22.90
C VAL A 277 -26.21 -1.24 21.80
N ASP A 278 -25.63 -0.88 20.66
CA ASP A 278 -26.36 -0.22 19.59
C ASP A 278 -27.15 -1.19 18.70
N ALA A 279 -26.69 -2.44 18.55
CA ALA A 279 -27.50 -3.47 17.90
C ALA A 279 -26.98 -4.89 18.13
N THR A 280 -27.91 -5.85 18.08
CA THR A 280 -27.62 -7.27 17.86
C THR A 280 -28.18 -7.64 16.50
N MET A 281 -27.32 -8.09 15.59
CA MET A 281 -27.78 -8.78 14.39
C MET A 281 -27.90 -10.26 14.72
N ALA A 282 -29.09 -10.84 14.67
CA ALA A 282 -29.29 -12.27 14.80
C ALA A 282 -28.76 -13.00 13.55
N THR A 283 -27.46 -12.96 13.36
CA THR A 283 -26.78 -13.67 12.29
C THR A 283 -25.78 -14.61 12.96
N GLY A 284 -25.97 -15.91 12.78
CA GLY A 284 -24.92 -16.91 13.03
C GLY A 284 -23.74 -16.79 12.07
N ASP A 285 -23.61 -15.64 11.41
CA ASP A 285 -22.81 -15.46 10.21
C ASP A 285 -21.43 -14.93 10.59
N PHE A 286 -20.42 -15.75 10.32
CA PHE A 286 -19.03 -15.45 10.65
C PHE A 286 -18.43 -14.37 9.73
N GLU A 287 -19.15 -13.97 8.68
CA GLU A 287 -18.72 -12.98 7.69
C GLU A 287 -19.10 -11.53 8.04
N ALA A 288 -19.67 -11.27 9.23
CA ALA A 288 -20.03 -9.91 9.61
C ALA A 288 -18.81 -8.97 9.67
N ASN A 289 -18.93 -7.78 9.10
CA ASN A 289 -17.90 -6.74 9.05
C ASN A 289 -18.46 -5.37 9.44
N LEU A 290 -17.62 -4.56 10.07
CA LEU A 290 -17.96 -3.20 10.47
C LEU A 290 -17.17 -2.22 9.61
N HIS A 291 -17.88 -1.30 8.96
CA HIS A 291 -17.33 -0.29 8.07
C HIS A 291 -17.54 1.09 8.69
N VAL A 292 -16.47 1.86 8.79
CA VAL A 292 -16.50 3.24 9.29
C VAL A 292 -15.92 4.10 8.18
N LEU A 293 -16.80 4.83 7.49
CA LEU A 293 -16.42 5.67 6.35
C LEU A 293 -16.24 7.15 6.76
N ALA A 294 -17.00 7.58 7.76
CA ALA A 294 -16.95 8.91 8.37
C ALA A 294 -17.58 8.85 9.77
N ALA A 295 -17.50 9.95 10.52
CA ALA A 295 -18.11 10.05 11.85
C ALA A 295 -19.63 9.79 11.86
N ASP A 296 -20.33 10.10 10.77
CA ASP A 296 -21.78 9.95 10.58
C ASP A 296 -22.18 8.72 9.73
N ALA A 297 -21.19 7.86 9.41
CA ALA A 297 -21.31 6.84 8.37
C ALA A 297 -20.70 5.51 8.86
N VAL A 298 -21.38 4.90 9.83
CA VAL A 298 -21.05 3.58 10.38
C VAL A 298 -22.02 2.54 9.80
N TYR A 299 -21.47 1.48 9.23
CA TYR A 299 -22.25 0.41 8.61
C TYR A 299 -21.83 -0.96 9.12
N LEU A 300 -22.80 -1.86 9.21
CA LEU A 300 -22.62 -3.27 9.56
C LEU A 300 -23.06 -4.11 8.37
N SER A 301 -22.13 -4.91 7.81
CA SER A 301 -22.45 -5.90 6.78
C SER A 301 -22.40 -7.30 7.36
N ALA A 302 -23.24 -8.21 6.87
CA ALA A 302 -23.19 -9.64 7.17
C ALA A 302 -23.73 -10.42 5.97
N GLY A 303 -22.84 -11.15 5.28
CA GLY A 303 -23.13 -11.64 3.95
C GLY A 303 -23.55 -10.47 3.02
N PRO A 304 -24.69 -10.57 2.31
CA PRO A 304 -25.17 -9.51 1.43
C PRO A 304 -25.94 -8.40 2.17
N ALA A 305 -26.30 -8.59 3.44
CA ALA A 305 -27.02 -7.57 4.20
C ALA A 305 -26.09 -6.39 4.53
N LEU A 306 -26.62 -5.17 4.45
CA LEU A 306 -25.93 -3.95 4.86
C LEU A 306 -26.88 -3.04 5.62
N ARG A 307 -26.47 -2.65 6.82
CA ARG A 307 -27.20 -1.73 7.68
C ARG A 307 -26.38 -0.51 8.03
N ARG A 308 -27.02 0.66 8.09
CA ARG A 308 -26.43 1.92 8.56
C ARG A 308 -26.84 2.17 10.01
N LEU A 309 -25.92 2.66 10.84
CA LEU A 309 -26.26 3.16 12.17
C LEU A 309 -26.95 4.52 12.06
N ASP A 310 -28.24 4.56 12.42
CA ASP A 310 -29.06 5.76 12.48
C ASP A 310 -29.48 6.03 13.94
N GLY A 311 -28.81 7.00 14.57
CA GLY A 311 -28.94 7.25 16.00
C GLY A 311 -28.34 6.09 16.81
N THR A 312 -29.19 5.27 17.42
CA THR A 312 -28.80 4.11 18.24
C THR A 312 -29.22 2.77 17.63
N ALA A 313 -29.70 2.75 16.39
CA ALA A 313 -30.20 1.53 15.75
C ALA A 313 -29.63 1.36 14.35
N PHE A 314 -29.32 0.12 13.99
CA PHE A 314 -28.94 -0.23 12.62
C PHE A 314 -30.17 -0.46 11.75
N ARG A 315 -30.26 0.26 10.62
CA ARG A 315 -31.36 0.15 9.64
C ARG A 315 -30.86 -0.39 8.32
N ASP A 316 -31.67 -1.23 7.67
CA ASP A 316 -31.34 -1.76 6.34
C ASP A 316 -31.16 -0.61 5.33
N THR A 317 -30.18 -0.77 4.45
CA THR A 317 -29.86 0.17 3.37
C THR A 317 -30.42 -0.34 2.05
N ALA A 318 -30.69 0.57 1.09
CA ALA A 318 -31.13 0.15 -0.23
C ALA A 318 -30.05 -0.69 -0.92
N LEU A 319 -28.76 -0.35 -0.72
CA LEU A 319 -27.63 -1.13 -1.20
C LEU A 319 -27.65 -2.56 -0.65
N GLY A 320 -27.92 -2.74 0.64
CA GLY A 320 -28.03 -4.06 1.28
C GLY A 320 -29.16 -4.90 0.71
N THR A 321 -30.32 -4.30 0.43
CA THR A 321 -31.42 -4.98 -0.27
C THR A 321 -31.00 -5.41 -1.68
N ALA A 322 -30.33 -4.53 -2.44
CA ALA A 322 -29.86 -4.84 -3.79
C ALA A 322 -28.78 -5.92 -3.82
N ALA A 323 -27.84 -5.91 -2.86
CA ALA A 323 -26.83 -6.96 -2.70
C ALA A 323 -27.47 -8.31 -2.31
N THR A 324 -28.51 -8.29 -1.45
CA THR A 324 -29.28 -9.49 -1.07
C THR A 324 -30.02 -10.09 -2.26
N ALA A 325 -30.62 -9.25 -3.11
CA ALA A 325 -31.24 -9.71 -4.36
C ALA A 325 -30.24 -10.38 -5.31
N LYS A 326 -28.96 -10.00 -5.24
CA LYS A 326 -27.86 -10.63 -6.00
C LYS A 326 -27.22 -11.82 -5.27
N ASN A 327 -27.61 -12.10 -4.02
CA ASN A 327 -27.01 -13.10 -3.14
C ASN A 327 -25.47 -12.99 -3.09
N ALA A 328 -24.95 -11.77 -2.95
CA ALA A 328 -23.51 -11.50 -3.02
C ALA A 328 -23.06 -10.66 -1.81
N ALA A 329 -22.10 -11.18 -1.04
CA ALA A 329 -21.63 -10.53 0.17
C ALA A 329 -20.93 -9.19 -0.11
N ILE A 330 -21.01 -8.23 0.80
CA ILE A 330 -20.30 -6.95 0.63
C ILE A 330 -18.87 -7.09 1.16
N ARG A 331 -17.88 -6.90 0.27
CA ARG A 331 -16.45 -7.08 0.57
C ARG A 331 -15.74 -5.75 0.84
N GLU A 332 -16.05 -4.71 0.08
CA GLU A 332 -15.50 -3.36 0.27
C GLU A 332 -16.63 -2.32 0.27
N LEU A 333 -16.47 -1.24 1.05
CA LEU A 333 -17.41 -0.13 1.13
C LEU A 333 -16.64 1.19 1.08
N SER A 334 -17.15 2.18 0.34
CA SER A 334 -16.55 3.51 0.21
C SER A 334 -17.64 4.55 -0.02
N ARG A 335 -17.36 5.82 0.28
CA ARG A 335 -18.31 6.92 0.11
C ARG A 335 -17.64 8.03 -0.71
N ASP A 336 -18.32 8.51 -1.75
CA ASP A 336 -17.79 9.60 -2.58
C ASP A 336 -18.12 10.99 -1.99
N PRO A 337 -17.54 12.08 -2.53
CA PRO A 337 -17.79 13.44 -2.07
C PRO A 337 -19.27 13.87 -2.16
N GLU A 338 -20.02 13.34 -3.13
CA GLU A 338 -21.46 13.59 -3.29
C GLU A 338 -22.29 12.85 -2.21
N GLY A 339 -21.66 11.92 -1.50
CA GLY A 339 -22.22 11.14 -0.42
C GLY A 339 -22.92 9.86 -0.89
N ASN A 340 -22.70 9.43 -2.13
CA ASN A 340 -23.14 8.13 -2.62
C ASN A 340 -22.29 7.04 -1.98
N LEU A 341 -22.92 5.89 -1.72
CA LEU A 341 -22.31 4.74 -1.10
C LEU A 341 -21.96 3.71 -2.16
N TRP A 342 -20.68 3.40 -2.29
CA TRP A 342 -20.15 2.41 -3.23
C TRP A 342 -19.82 1.13 -2.49
N ALA A 343 -20.22 -0.01 -3.04
CA ALA A 343 -19.91 -1.33 -2.52
C ALA A 343 -19.31 -2.22 -3.61
N VAL A 344 -18.25 -2.93 -3.25
CA VAL A 344 -17.75 -4.06 -4.05
C VAL A 344 -18.34 -5.34 -3.45
N LEU A 345 -19.03 -6.10 -4.29
CA LEU A 345 -19.65 -7.36 -3.92
C LEU A 345 -18.69 -8.53 -4.10
N GLU A 346 -18.93 -9.60 -3.37
CA GLU A 346 -18.40 -10.92 -3.65
C GLU A 346 -18.79 -11.34 -5.08
N GLY A 347 -17.83 -11.84 -5.84
CA GLY A 347 -17.99 -12.01 -7.28
C GLY A 347 -17.66 -10.78 -8.13
N GLY A 348 -17.27 -9.66 -7.50
CA GLY A 348 -16.65 -8.51 -8.15
C GLY A 348 -17.62 -7.50 -8.78
N GLY A 349 -18.91 -7.56 -8.47
CA GLY A 349 -19.87 -6.53 -8.87
C GLY A 349 -19.67 -5.22 -8.10
N ILE A 350 -20.06 -4.08 -8.68
CA ILE A 350 -20.01 -2.77 -8.01
C ILE A 350 -21.44 -2.22 -7.95
N LEU A 351 -21.93 -1.93 -6.74
CA LEU A 351 -23.20 -1.24 -6.52
C LEU A 351 -22.94 0.17 -6.00
N VAL A 352 -23.77 1.12 -6.42
CA VAL A 352 -23.76 2.51 -5.93
C VAL A 352 -25.15 2.91 -5.48
N GLU A 353 -25.33 3.13 -4.18
CA GLU A 353 -26.53 3.76 -3.63
C GLU A 353 -26.36 5.27 -3.65
N LYS A 354 -27.21 5.97 -4.40
CA LYS A 354 -27.12 7.42 -4.50
C LYS A 354 -27.61 8.06 -3.22
N LYS A 355 -27.02 9.19 -2.84
CA LYS A 355 -27.54 10.03 -1.74
C LYS A 355 -28.98 10.49 -2.00
N SER A 356 -29.34 10.71 -3.28
CA SER A 356 -30.70 11.05 -3.71
C SER A 356 -31.70 9.88 -3.63
N GLY A 357 -31.23 8.67 -3.29
CA GLY A 357 -32.00 7.43 -3.34
C GLY A 357 -31.78 6.64 -4.63
N GLY A 358 -32.10 5.35 -4.54
CA GLY A 358 -31.90 4.36 -5.62
C GLY A 358 -30.52 3.72 -5.61
N VAL A 359 -30.42 2.54 -6.23
CA VAL A 359 -29.17 1.78 -6.37
C VAL A 359 -28.90 1.52 -7.84
N GLU A 360 -27.67 1.77 -8.27
CA GLU A 360 -27.18 1.49 -9.61
C GLU A 360 -26.15 0.36 -9.59
N ASP A 361 -26.17 -0.48 -10.61
CA ASP A 361 -25.07 -1.40 -10.91
C ASP A 361 -24.05 -0.67 -11.79
N ARG A 362 -22.81 -0.56 -11.31
CA ARG A 362 -21.69 0.08 -12.00
C ARG A 362 -20.53 -0.88 -12.22
N GLY A 363 -20.80 -2.14 -12.52
CA GLY A 363 -19.75 -3.12 -12.83
C GLY A 363 -18.79 -2.68 -13.96
N LEU A 364 -17.59 -3.26 -13.99
CA LEU A 364 -16.53 -2.92 -14.96
C LEU A 364 -16.74 -3.52 -16.37
N GLY A 365 -17.82 -4.29 -16.57
CA GLY A 365 -17.95 -5.23 -17.69
C GLY A 365 -17.20 -6.56 -17.47
N GLU A 366 -16.42 -6.65 -16.40
CA GLU A 366 -15.86 -7.88 -15.83
C GLU A 366 -15.90 -7.80 -14.28
N PRO A 367 -15.76 -8.93 -13.56
CA PRO A 367 -15.59 -8.91 -12.11
C PRO A 367 -14.39 -8.08 -11.66
N VAL A 368 -14.55 -7.29 -10.61
CA VAL A 368 -13.43 -6.70 -9.85
C VAL A 368 -12.55 -7.81 -9.24
N PHE A 369 -11.24 -7.61 -9.24
CA PHE A 369 -10.27 -8.52 -8.63
C PHE A 369 -10.29 -8.39 -7.10
N LEU A 370 -10.94 -9.33 -6.40
CA LEU A 370 -11.04 -9.31 -4.93
C LEU A 370 -9.79 -9.84 -4.19
N GLY A 371 -8.69 -10.09 -4.91
CA GLY A 371 -7.58 -10.90 -4.41
C GLY A 371 -7.96 -12.38 -4.33
N ALA A 372 -7.00 -13.29 -4.58
CA ALA A 372 -7.21 -14.69 -4.23
C ALA A 372 -7.34 -14.77 -2.70
N GLY A 373 -8.50 -15.25 -2.21
CA GLY A 373 -8.86 -15.35 -0.79
C GLY A 373 -7.97 -16.27 0.08
N ALA A 374 -6.71 -16.47 -0.28
CA ALA A 374 -5.77 -17.32 0.44
C ALA A 374 -4.97 -16.60 1.53
N VAL A 375 -4.98 -15.26 1.61
CA VAL A 375 -4.29 -14.56 2.72
C VAL A 375 -4.91 -13.21 3.03
N GLY A 376 -5.67 -13.16 4.14
CA GLY A 376 -6.37 -11.99 4.69
C GLY A 376 -5.45 -10.89 5.25
N TYR A 377 -4.32 -10.64 4.60
CA TYR A 377 -3.25 -9.75 5.06
C TYR A 377 -2.89 -8.66 4.06
N LEU A 378 -3.27 -8.88 2.83
CA LEU A 378 -2.98 -8.00 1.74
C LEU A 378 -4.00 -6.84 1.80
N THR A 379 -3.67 -5.75 2.53
CA THR A 379 -4.56 -4.60 2.86
C THR A 379 -4.96 -3.64 1.72
N GLY A 380 -4.69 -4.00 0.47
CA GLY A 380 -4.95 -3.16 -0.70
C GLY A 380 -6.38 -3.35 -1.18
N ARG A 381 -7.01 -2.26 -1.62
CA ARG A 381 -8.36 -2.28 -2.16
C ARG A 381 -8.37 -2.62 -3.64
N SER A 382 -9.46 -3.22 -4.07
CA SER A 382 -9.75 -3.47 -5.49
C SER A 382 -10.41 -2.25 -6.15
N LEU A 383 -10.98 -1.37 -5.32
CA LEU A 383 -11.56 -0.08 -5.66
C LEU A 383 -10.94 1.02 -4.78
N ALA A 384 -10.39 2.07 -5.38
CA ALA A 384 -9.80 3.21 -4.67
C ALA A 384 -10.20 4.55 -5.32
N GLY A 385 -9.98 5.66 -4.61
CA GLY A 385 -10.24 7.01 -5.14
C GLY A 385 -11.70 7.44 -5.18
N VAL A 386 -12.61 6.57 -4.72
CA VAL A 386 -14.04 6.89 -4.56
C VAL A 386 -14.21 8.11 -3.67
N GLU A 387 -13.50 8.16 -2.54
CA GLU A 387 -13.55 9.25 -1.57
C GLU A 387 -13.08 10.60 -2.14
N GLY A 388 -12.32 10.57 -3.24
CA GLY A 388 -11.84 11.76 -3.95
C GLY A 388 -12.64 12.13 -5.19
N GLY A 389 -13.69 11.37 -5.53
CA GLY A 389 -14.46 11.56 -6.76
C GLY A 389 -13.70 11.15 -8.04
N ASP A 390 -12.63 10.36 -7.92
CA ASP A 390 -11.87 9.80 -9.05
C ASP A 390 -11.72 8.30 -8.84
N PRO A 391 -12.76 7.49 -9.10
CA PRO A 391 -12.73 6.05 -8.81
C PRO A 391 -11.82 5.29 -9.78
N TRP A 392 -11.00 4.41 -9.24
CA TRP A 392 -10.15 3.46 -9.95
C TRP A 392 -10.41 2.04 -9.46
N ALA A 393 -10.37 1.07 -10.36
CA ALA A 393 -10.58 -0.33 -10.01
C ALA A 393 -9.65 -1.27 -10.78
N VAL A 394 -9.41 -2.44 -10.20
CA VAL A 394 -8.70 -3.55 -10.84
C VAL A 394 -9.70 -4.64 -11.22
N GLY A 395 -9.76 -5.01 -12.50
CA GLY A 395 -10.56 -6.13 -12.99
C GLY A 395 -9.87 -7.47 -12.72
N LYS A 396 -10.63 -8.57 -12.67
CA LYS A 396 -10.12 -9.93 -12.45
C LYS A 396 -9.11 -10.37 -13.52
N SER A 397 -9.17 -9.77 -14.72
CA SER A 397 -8.17 -9.92 -15.78
C SER A 397 -6.82 -9.27 -15.49
N GLY A 398 -6.68 -8.52 -14.39
CA GLY A 398 -5.49 -7.72 -14.07
C GLY A 398 -5.42 -6.39 -14.81
N LYS A 399 -6.52 -5.95 -15.46
CA LYS A 399 -6.63 -4.62 -16.07
C LYS A 399 -6.97 -3.56 -15.04
N VAL A 400 -6.55 -2.33 -15.31
CA VAL A 400 -6.90 -1.14 -14.52
C VAL A 400 -8.01 -0.38 -15.24
N TYR A 401 -8.99 0.12 -14.48
CA TYR A 401 -10.11 0.91 -14.98
C TYR A 401 -10.21 2.22 -14.21
N ARG A 402 -10.60 3.29 -14.90
CA ARG A 402 -10.93 4.60 -14.32
C ARG A 402 -12.37 4.95 -14.65
N TYR A 403 -13.12 5.42 -13.65
CA TYR A 403 -14.50 5.89 -13.85
C TYR A 403 -14.51 7.38 -14.18
N ASP A 404 -15.13 7.76 -15.30
CA ASP A 404 -15.18 9.16 -15.76
C ASP A 404 -16.41 9.93 -15.25
N GLY A 405 -17.18 9.34 -14.35
CA GLY A 405 -18.47 9.86 -13.88
C GLY A 405 -19.67 9.25 -14.59
N THR A 406 -19.47 8.59 -15.73
CA THR A 406 -20.53 7.91 -16.50
C THR A 406 -20.22 6.44 -16.74
N LYS A 407 -18.99 6.10 -17.09
CA LYS A 407 -18.57 4.74 -17.43
C LYS A 407 -17.15 4.45 -16.98
N TRP A 408 -16.84 3.17 -16.86
CA TRP A 408 -15.48 2.68 -16.67
C TRP A 408 -14.76 2.62 -18.02
N THR A 409 -13.58 3.22 -18.09
CA THR A 409 -12.69 3.13 -19.26
C THR A 409 -11.41 2.39 -18.85
N PRO A 410 -10.97 1.37 -19.62
CA PRO A 410 -9.72 0.70 -19.33
C PRO A 410 -8.54 1.66 -19.48
N VAL A 411 -7.60 1.56 -18.55
CA VAL A 411 -6.36 2.34 -18.56
C VAL A 411 -5.23 1.45 -19.03
N GLU A 412 -4.57 1.87 -20.10
CA GLU A 412 -3.42 1.14 -20.63
C GLU A 412 -2.25 1.19 -19.64
N MET A 413 -1.75 0.02 -19.27
CA MET A 413 -0.53 -0.11 -18.51
C MET A 413 0.68 -0.15 -19.46
N PRO A 414 1.78 0.53 -19.13
CA PRO A 414 3.00 0.49 -19.95
C PRO A 414 3.60 -0.91 -19.97
N ALA A 415 4.51 -1.17 -20.91
CA ALA A 415 5.32 -2.38 -20.87
C ALA A 415 6.34 -2.32 -19.70
N PRO A 416 6.67 -3.45 -19.06
CA PRO A 416 7.76 -3.50 -18.10
C PRO A 416 9.09 -3.15 -18.77
N PRO A 417 9.87 -2.18 -18.24
CA PRO A 417 11.08 -1.67 -18.90
C PRO A 417 12.21 -2.71 -18.99
N TRP A 418 12.16 -3.75 -18.16
CA TRP A 418 13.14 -4.82 -18.12
C TRP A 418 12.59 -6.16 -18.61
N SER A 419 11.59 -6.12 -19.50
CA SER A 419 10.98 -7.32 -20.04
C SER A 419 11.05 -7.44 -21.56
N MET A 420 11.21 -8.68 -22.05
CA MET A 420 11.20 -9.03 -23.48
C MET A 420 9.80 -9.18 -24.08
N GLY A 421 8.75 -8.79 -23.36
CA GLY A 421 7.37 -8.83 -23.87
C GLY A 421 6.31 -9.22 -22.83
N ALA A 422 6.66 -9.28 -21.54
CA ALA A 422 5.65 -9.46 -20.51
C ALA A 422 4.72 -8.25 -20.42
N LYS A 423 3.56 -8.48 -19.82
CA LYS A 423 2.57 -7.43 -19.53
C LYS A 423 2.31 -7.44 -18.03
N TYR A 424 2.15 -6.25 -17.46
CA TYR A 424 1.70 -6.11 -16.10
C TYR A 424 0.30 -6.72 -15.94
N ASN A 425 0.10 -7.40 -14.82
CA ASN A 425 -1.18 -7.74 -14.26
C ASN A 425 -1.33 -6.91 -12.99
N ALA A 426 -2.24 -5.94 -13.01
CA ALA A 426 -2.55 -5.18 -11.82
C ALA A 426 -3.15 -6.11 -10.77
N VAL A 427 -2.67 -5.94 -9.55
CA VAL A 427 -3.13 -6.70 -8.38
C VAL A 427 -3.97 -5.78 -7.51
N ARG A 428 -3.59 -4.50 -7.40
CA ARG A 428 -4.18 -3.53 -6.47
C ARG A 428 -4.07 -2.12 -6.99
N VAL A 429 -4.97 -1.28 -6.50
CA VAL A 429 -4.89 0.17 -6.67
C VAL A 429 -4.90 0.87 -5.32
N LEU A 430 -4.08 1.90 -5.19
CA LEU A 430 -4.03 2.78 -4.03
C LEU A 430 -4.21 4.21 -4.50
N TRP A 431 -4.90 5.00 -3.68
CA TRP A 431 -5.18 6.40 -3.93
C TRP A 431 -4.73 7.21 -2.72
N THR A 432 -3.98 8.29 -2.97
CA THR A 432 -3.47 9.16 -1.89
C THR A 432 -3.94 10.60 -1.99
N GLY A 433 -4.78 10.91 -2.97
CA GLY A 433 -5.23 12.25 -3.23
C GLY A 433 -5.54 12.45 -4.71
N LYS A 434 -6.09 13.63 -5.01
CA LYS A 434 -6.51 13.98 -6.37
C LYS A 434 -5.31 13.90 -7.33
N ASN A 435 -5.41 13.02 -8.32
CA ASN A 435 -4.45 12.77 -9.42
C ASN A 435 -3.19 11.95 -9.10
N ASP A 436 -3.06 11.35 -7.93
CA ASP A 436 -1.91 10.48 -7.61
C ASP A 436 -2.34 9.07 -7.19
N VAL A 437 -2.31 8.18 -8.17
CA VAL A 437 -2.78 6.80 -8.09
C VAL A 437 -1.59 5.88 -8.23
N PHE A 438 -1.54 4.85 -7.39
CA PHE A 438 -0.51 3.83 -7.41
C PHE A 438 -1.15 2.48 -7.74
N VAL A 439 -0.48 1.67 -8.55
CA VAL A 439 -0.92 0.32 -8.92
C VAL A 439 0.18 -0.66 -8.58
N ASN A 440 -0.09 -1.59 -7.66
CA ASN A 440 0.79 -2.75 -7.49
C ASN A 440 0.47 -3.74 -8.60
N ALA A 441 1.49 -4.09 -9.37
CA ALA A 441 1.39 -5.00 -10.49
C ALA A 441 2.38 -6.16 -10.35
N GLU A 442 2.12 -7.22 -11.09
CA GLU A 442 3.01 -8.36 -11.24
C GLU A 442 3.09 -8.84 -12.67
N TYR A 443 4.18 -9.50 -13.01
CA TYR A 443 4.29 -10.23 -14.26
C TYR A 443 5.21 -11.44 -14.10
N GLY A 444 5.07 -12.39 -15.00
CA GLY A 444 5.98 -13.53 -15.10
C GLY A 444 6.86 -13.36 -16.33
N GLU A 445 8.15 -13.64 -16.21
CA GLU A 445 9.08 -13.59 -17.33
C GLU A 445 10.07 -14.74 -17.30
N LYS A 446 10.43 -15.22 -18.48
CA LYS A 446 11.51 -16.18 -18.68
C LYS A 446 12.57 -15.53 -19.58
N GLY A 447 13.68 -15.10 -18.97
CA GLY A 447 14.84 -14.57 -19.67
C GLY A 447 15.55 -15.63 -20.52
N ALA A 448 16.49 -15.17 -21.34
CA ALA A 448 17.31 -16.04 -22.19
C ALA A 448 18.12 -17.03 -21.35
N GLY A 449 17.97 -18.33 -21.63
CA GLY A 449 18.64 -19.41 -20.89
C GLY A 449 18.09 -19.70 -19.50
N TRP A 450 17.04 -19.01 -19.03
CA TRP A 450 16.46 -19.28 -17.71
C TRP A 450 15.69 -20.60 -17.74
N LYS A 451 15.89 -21.46 -16.75
CA LYS A 451 15.18 -22.74 -16.66
C LYS A 451 13.73 -22.58 -16.18
N THR A 452 13.50 -21.62 -15.29
CA THR A 452 12.21 -21.36 -14.66
C THR A 452 11.76 -19.93 -14.95
N PRO A 453 10.49 -19.70 -15.29
CA PRO A 453 9.91 -18.36 -15.25
C PRO A 453 10.03 -17.78 -13.84
N GLU A 454 10.30 -16.48 -13.77
CA GLU A 454 10.38 -15.73 -12.54
C GLU A 454 9.23 -14.77 -12.43
N ARG A 455 8.80 -14.54 -11.19
CA ARG A 455 7.78 -13.56 -10.87
C ARG A 455 8.45 -12.24 -10.57
N TYR A 456 7.86 -11.17 -11.08
CA TYR A 456 8.27 -9.80 -10.89
C TYR A 456 7.14 -9.02 -10.23
N ARG A 457 7.51 -7.98 -9.49
CA ARG A 457 6.58 -7.00 -8.94
C ARG A 457 6.95 -5.62 -9.46
N ALA A 458 5.93 -4.81 -9.68
CA ALA A 458 6.10 -3.41 -10.02
C ALA A 458 5.13 -2.54 -9.24
N VAL A 459 5.51 -1.27 -9.07
CA VAL A 459 4.59 -0.20 -8.69
C VAL A 459 4.53 0.79 -9.83
N LEU A 460 3.33 0.97 -10.37
CA LEU A 460 3.02 2.00 -11.36
C LEU A 460 2.39 3.19 -10.66
N ARG A 461 2.54 4.39 -11.23
CA ARG A 461 1.99 5.63 -10.69
C ARG A 461 1.43 6.51 -11.80
N SER A 462 0.35 7.26 -11.54
CA SER A 462 -0.21 8.23 -12.50
C SER A 462 0.67 9.47 -12.72
N VAL A 463 1.61 9.73 -11.80
CA VAL A 463 2.61 10.78 -11.90
C VAL A 463 3.92 10.18 -12.39
N ARG A 464 4.45 10.73 -13.50
CA ARG A 464 5.69 10.26 -14.13
C ARG A 464 6.90 10.52 -13.22
N PRO A 465 7.67 9.48 -12.82
CA PRO A 465 8.91 9.67 -12.10
C PRO A 465 10.04 10.14 -13.05
N SER A 466 11.12 10.70 -12.48
CA SER A 466 12.32 11.06 -13.23
C SER A 466 13.11 9.83 -13.69
N GLU A 467 12.96 8.71 -13.00
CA GLU A 467 13.62 7.43 -13.28
C GLU A 467 12.75 6.26 -12.77
N VAL A 468 12.81 5.12 -13.45
CA VAL A 468 12.33 3.83 -12.95
C VAL A 468 13.45 3.13 -12.22
N LEU A 469 13.26 2.80 -10.94
CA LEU A 469 14.26 2.06 -10.18
C LEU A 469 14.05 0.56 -10.30
N ARG A 470 15.14 -0.15 -10.56
CA ARG A 470 15.13 -1.60 -10.61
C ARG A 470 15.27 -2.17 -9.22
N CYS A 471 14.33 -3.03 -8.85
CA CYS A 471 14.40 -3.79 -7.62
C CYS A 471 15.03 -5.17 -7.85
N ASN A 472 16.01 -5.54 -7.03
CA ASN A 472 16.58 -6.88 -7.04
C ASN A 472 16.87 -7.30 -5.59
N GLU A 473 15.97 -8.11 -5.05
CA GLU A 473 16.16 -8.73 -3.74
C GLU A 473 17.37 -9.68 -3.80
N PRO A 474 18.31 -9.60 -2.84
CA PRO A 474 19.41 -10.55 -2.79
C PRO A 474 18.87 -11.98 -2.68
N LEU A 475 19.25 -12.83 -3.62
CA LEU A 475 18.96 -14.26 -3.59
C LEU A 475 19.89 -14.94 -2.56
N GLY A 476 19.48 -15.04 -1.30
CA GLY A 476 20.18 -15.89 -0.31
C GLY A 476 20.07 -15.47 1.15
N GLU A 477 20.13 -16.45 2.06
CA GLU A 477 20.08 -16.29 3.52
C GLU A 477 21.33 -15.60 4.12
N ALA A 478 22.39 -15.40 3.34
CA ALA A 478 23.69 -14.93 3.82
C ALA A 478 24.07 -13.49 3.38
N ALA A 479 23.19 -12.78 2.67
CA ALA A 479 23.50 -11.41 2.28
C ALA A 479 23.54 -10.51 3.54
N PRO A 480 24.67 -9.88 3.87
CA PRO A 480 24.79 -9.07 5.07
C PRO A 480 23.84 -7.88 4.98
N ALA A 481 22.91 -7.78 5.95
CA ALA A 481 22.44 -6.57 6.66
C ALA A 481 22.33 -5.23 5.90
N SER A 482 22.18 -5.24 4.59
CA SER A 482 22.07 -4.05 3.74
C SER A 482 20.80 -4.14 2.90
N SER A 483 19.73 -4.58 3.57
CA SER A 483 18.35 -4.46 3.13
C SER A 483 18.02 -2.96 3.02
N GLY A 484 18.30 -2.44 1.83
CA GLY A 484 18.22 -1.02 1.49
C GLY A 484 18.72 -0.81 0.06
N ARG A 485 19.70 -1.63 -0.36
CA ARG A 485 20.30 -1.66 -1.72
C ARG A 485 19.48 -2.43 -2.77
N GLY A 486 18.22 -2.76 -2.47
CA GLY A 486 17.36 -3.49 -3.40
C GLY A 486 17.09 -2.70 -4.68
N PHE A 487 17.00 -1.37 -4.57
CA PHE A 487 16.72 -0.48 -5.69
C PHE A 487 17.98 0.13 -6.27
N ARG A 488 18.01 0.25 -7.60
CA ARG A 488 19.10 0.89 -8.33
C ARG A 488 18.65 1.44 -9.67
N SER A 489 19.36 2.45 -10.14
CA SER A 489 19.32 2.85 -11.55
C SER A 489 19.75 1.68 -12.44
N TRP A 490 18.92 1.35 -13.42
CA TRP A 490 19.21 0.26 -14.35
C TRP A 490 18.77 0.62 -15.77
N PRO A 491 19.63 0.46 -16.78
CA PRO A 491 19.27 0.70 -18.17
C PRO A 491 18.14 -0.22 -18.64
N PRO A 492 17.33 0.20 -19.63
CA PRO A 492 16.34 -0.68 -20.24
C PRO A 492 17.01 -1.87 -20.95
N LEU A 493 16.25 -2.92 -21.26
CA LEU A 493 16.77 -3.99 -22.12
C LEU A 493 17.20 -3.43 -23.48
N ALA A 494 18.25 -4.02 -24.05
CA ALA A 494 18.67 -3.69 -25.39
C ALA A 494 17.56 -4.03 -26.38
N THR A 495 17.27 -3.10 -27.29
CA THR A 495 16.53 -3.32 -28.53
C THR A 495 17.51 -3.40 -29.69
N ASP A 496 17.05 -3.74 -30.89
CA ASP A 496 17.91 -3.78 -32.08
C ASP A 496 18.42 -2.38 -32.47
N ALA A 497 17.79 -1.31 -31.96
CA ALA A 497 18.24 0.08 -32.12
C ALA A 497 19.30 0.49 -31.09
N CYS A 498 19.66 -0.37 -30.14
CA CYS A 498 20.65 -0.06 -29.11
C CYS A 498 22.06 0.06 -29.70
N THR A 499 22.70 1.22 -29.54
CA THR A 499 24.06 1.48 -30.03
C THR A 499 25.15 0.99 -29.08
N THR A 500 24.81 0.78 -27.81
CA THR A 500 25.73 0.31 -26.76
C THR A 500 25.15 -0.89 -26.01
N PRO A 501 24.93 -2.04 -26.68
CA PRO A 501 24.41 -3.21 -26.00
C PRO A 501 25.47 -3.76 -25.05
N PHE A 502 25.05 -4.02 -23.81
CA PHE A 502 25.91 -4.46 -22.73
C PHE A 502 25.27 -5.67 -22.04
N LEU A 503 26.03 -6.75 -21.93
CA LEU A 503 25.59 -7.96 -21.25
C LEU A 503 25.98 -7.88 -19.77
N VAL A 504 25.01 -7.77 -18.88
CA VAL A 504 25.22 -7.94 -17.45
C VAL A 504 25.10 -9.42 -17.12
N VAL A 505 26.07 -10.00 -16.41
CA VAL A 505 26.10 -11.45 -16.14
C VAL A 505 25.64 -11.80 -14.73
N PHE A 506 26.22 -11.21 -13.68
CA PHE A 506 25.77 -11.36 -12.29
C PHE A 506 26.36 -10.29 -11.35
N GLY A 507 25.86 -10.24 -10.11
CA GLY A 507 26.45 -9.51 -8.98
C GLY A 507 27.38 -10.40 -8.14
N GLU A 508 28.20 -9.81 -7.25
CA GLU A 508 29.24 -10.47 -6.42
C GLU A 508 28.89 -11.84 -5.78
N ASP A 509 27.61 -12.15 -5.61
CA ASP A 509 27.12 -13.38 -4.97
C ASP A 509 27.05 -14.61 -5.90
N GLY A 510 27.14 -14.44 -7.23
CA GLY A 510 26.88 -15.52 -8.21
C GLY A 510 28.06 -16.49 -8.41
N THR A 511 29.27 -15.98 -8.65
CA THR A 511 30.48 -16.80 -8.75
C THR A 511 31.68 -16.16 -8.06
N LYS A 512 32.44 -16.94 -7.29
CA LYS A 512 33.66 -16.46 -6.63
C LYS A 512 34.67 -16.05 -7.70
N LYS A 513 35.08 -14.78 -7.68
CA LYS A 513 36.31 -14.35 -8.36
C LYS A 513 37.48 -15.19 -7.86
N VAL A 514 38.30 -15.68 -8.79
CA VAL A 514 39.60 -16.30 -8.47
C VAL A 514 40.67 -15.46 -9.15
N ASN A 515 41.53 -14.81 -8.35
CA ASN A 515 42.59 -13.92 -8.85
C ASN A 515 42.09 -12.83 -9.84
N GLY A 516 40.95 -12.22 -9.56
CA GLY A 516 40.36 -11.18 -10.42
C GLY A 516 39.77 -11.70 -11.74
N LYS A 517 39.66 -13.03 -11.92
CA LYS A 517 39.11 -13.65 -13.12
C LYS A 517 37.83 -14.45 -12.83
N TYR A 518 37.10 -14.71 -13.91
CA TYR A 518 35.87 -15.50 -13.92
C TYR A 518 36.05 -16.79 -14.75
N PRO A 519 36.82 -17.77 -14.25
CA PRO A 519 37.29 -18.91 -15.04
C PRO A 519 36.17 -19.77 -15.64
N ARG A 520 35.02 -19.87 -14.96
CA ARG A 520 33.87 -20.63 -15.48
C ARG A 520 33.24 -19.97 -16.70
N ILE A 521 33.12 -18.65 -16.70
CA ILE A 521 32.57 -17.88 -17.83
C ILE A 521 33.56 -17.88 -18.98
N GLU A 522 34.83 -17.60 -18.69
CA GLU A 522 35.92 -17.67 -19.64
C GLU A 522 35.96 -19.04 -20.35
N ALA A 523 35.84 -20.14 -19.60
CA ALA A 523 35.79 -21.47 -20.17
C ALA A 523 34.57 -21.69 -21.10
N GLN A 524 33.38 -21.17 -20.73
CA GLN A 524 32.22 -21.25 -21.61
C GLN A 524 32.40 -20.40 -22.88
N LEU A 525 32.88 -19.16 -22.77
CA LEU A 525 33.09 -18.28 -23.93
C LEU A 525 34.17 -18.85 -24.87
N LYS A 526 35.26 -19.42 -24.33
CA LYS A 526 36.31 -20.08 -25.13
C LYS A 526 35.81 -21.30 -25.91
N ALA A 527 34.87 -22.04 -25.33
CA ALA A 527 34.27 -23.20 -25.99
C ALA A 527 33.33 -22.81 -27.15
N HIS A 528 33.03 -21.52 -27.30
CA HIS A 528 32.07 -20.97 -28.26
C HIS A 528 32.66 -19.81 -29.08
N PRO A 529 33.71 -20.05 -29.89
CA PRO A 529 34.41 -18.99 -30.64
C PRO A 529 33.52 -18.24 -31.63
N GLU A 530 32.39 -18.82 -32.04
CA GLU A 530 31.35 -18.17 -32.86
C GLU A 530 30.71 -16.95 -32.18
N LEU A 531 30.81 -16.84 -30.86
CA LEU A 531 30.32 -15.68 -30.08
C LEU A 531 31.34 -14.53 -30.04
N GLY A 532 32.55 -14.75 -30.56
CA GLY A 532 33.67 -13.81 -30.53
C GLY A 532 34.90 -14.40 -29.82
N THR A 533 36.09 -13.96 -30.22
CA THR A 533 37.36 -14.45 -29.67
C THR A 533 37.95 -13.54 -28.59
N ARG A 534 37.42 -12.33 -28.43
CA ARG A 534 37.90 -11.33 -27.46
C ARG A 534 36.73 -10.73 -26.71
N PHE A 535 36.81 -10.80 -25.39
CA PHE A 535 35.84 -10.23 -24.49
C PHE A 535 36.56 -9.44 -23.41
N THR A 536 36.16 -8.20 -23.18
CA THR A 536 36.65 -7.39 -22.06
C THR A 536 35.61 -7.45 -20.96
N ALA A 537 35.87 -8.23 -19.92
CA ALA A 537 35.02 -8.19 -18.74
C ALA A 537 35.22 -6.89 -17.99
N MET A 538 34.11 -6.32 -17.52
CA MET A 538 34.10 -5.09 -16.77
C MET A 538 33.41 -5.33 -15.45
N ASP A 539 34.09 -4.96 -14.36
CA ASP A 539 33.46 -4.79 -13.07
C ASP A 539 32.91 -3.37 -12.97
N PHE A 540 31.69 -3.21 -12.46
CA PHE A 540 31.11 -1.89 -12.24
C PHE A 540 30.21 -1.90 -11.01
N THR A 541 30.00 -0.73 -10.40
CA THR A 541 29.14 -0.60 -9.23
C THR A 541 27.82 0.04 -9.60
N SER A 542 26.70 -0.59 -9.26
CA SER A 542 25.36 -0.04 -9.42
C SER A 542 24.50 -0.39 -8.21
N GLY A 543 23.87 0.62 -7.59
CA GLY A 543 23.11 0.44 -6.34
C GLY A 543 23.97 -0.01 -5.16
N GLY A 544 25.26 0.36 -5.12
CA GLY A 544 26.19 -0.08 -4.09
C GLY A 544 26.52 -1.58 -4.14
N ARG A 545 26.26 -2.27 -5.26
CA ARG A 545 26.67 -3.66 -5.51
C ARG A 545 27.62 -3.69 -6.70
N LYS A 546 28.64 -4.54 -6.65
CA LYS A 546 29.49 -4.78 -7.82
C LYS A 546 28.85 -5.82 -8.73
N TRP A 547 28.97 -5.57 -10.02
CA TRP A 547 28.45 -6.35 -11.12
C TRP A 547 29.57 -6.63 -12.09
N MET A 548 29.47 -7.77 -12.77
CA MET A 548 30.26 -8.02 -13.96
C MET A 548 29.39 -7.95 -15.20
N GLY A 549 29.92 -7.34 -16.24
CA GLY A 549 29.35 -7.40 -17.58
C GLY A 549 30.37 -7.32 -18.69
N LEU A 550 29.87 -7.39 -19.91
CA LEU A 550 30.63 -7.50 -21.15
C LEU A 550 29.99 -6.57 -22.19
N PRO A 551 30.73 -5.65 -22.82
CA PRO A 551 30.23 -5.00 -24.03
C PRO A 551 30.06 -6.07 -25.11
N VAL A 552 28.93 -6.04 -25.81
CA VAL A 552 28.65 -6.98 -26.91
C VAL A 552 28.49 -6.21 -28.21
N LYS A 553 28.75 -6.86 -29.34
CA LYS A 553 28.70 -6.20 -30.66
C LYS A 553 27.27 -5.85 -31.07
N SER A 554 26.32 -6.70 -30.70
CA SER A 554 24.92 -6.58 -31.05
C SER A 554 24.05 -7.17 -29.94
N ARG A 555 22.78 -6.79 -29.91
CA ARG A 555 21.78 -7.42 -29.05
C ARG A 555 21.69 -8.92 -29.29
N ALA A 556 21.72 -9.35 -30.54
CA ALA A 556 21.60 -10.76 -30.91
C ALA A 556 22.76 -11.60 -30.33
N ASP A 557 23.99 -11.09 -30.41
CA ASP A 557 25.15 -11.77 -29.82
C ASP A 557 25.06 -11.81 -28.29
N GLY A 558 24.63 -10.70 -27.68
CA GLY A 558 24.36 -10.65 -26.25
C GLY A 558 23.34 -11.70 -25.80
N LEU A 559 22.26 -11.90 -26.55
CA LEU A 559 21.22 -12.89 -26.23
C LEU A 559 21.75 -14.33 -26.35
N LYS A 560 22.58 -14.63 -27.35
CA LYS A 560 23.22 -15.95 -27.48
C LYS A 560 24.15 -16.24 -26.30
N ILE A 561 24.96 -15.26 -25.90
CA ILE A 561 25.84 -15.39 -24.73
C ILE A 561 24.99 -15.53 -23.45
N ALA A 562 23.93 -14.72 -23.29
CA ALA A 562 23.01 -14.81 -22.17
C ALA A 562 22.38 -16.21 -22.06
N GLU A 563 21.91 -16.76 -23.18
CA GLU A 563 21.35 -18.11 -23.24
C GLU A 563 22.37 -19.19 -22.86
N LEU A 564 23.61 -19.09 -23.38
CA LEU A 564 24.70 -20.00 -23.03
C LEU A 564 24.98 -19.98 -21.53
N LEU A 565 25.20 -18.79 -20.97
CA LEU A 565 25.55 -18.63 -19.56
C LEU A 565 24.39 -19.02 -18.63
N GLY A 566 23.15 -18.64 -18.97
CA GLY A 566 21.96 -19.05 -18.22
C GLY A 566 21.78 -20.56 -18.19
N ASN A 567 21.94 -21.24 -19.33
CA ASN A 567 21.80 -22.69 -19.42
C ASN A 567 22.90 -23.46 -18.68
N LYS A 568 24.16 -23.01 -18.81
CA LYS A 568 25.35 -23.74 -18.33
C LYS A 568 25.72 -23.42 -16.89
N LEU A 569 25.53 -22.18 -16.47
CA LEU A 569 25.94 -21.70 -15.16
C LEU A 569 24.73 -21.47 -14.22
N GLY A 570 23.50 -21.45 -14.76
CA GLY A 570 22.31 -21.12 -13.97
C GLY A 570 22.21 -19.64 -13.62
N GLU A 571 22.99 -18.81 -14.30
CA GLU A 571 23.01 -17.36 -14.11
C GLU A 571 21.78 -16.71 -14.74
N ARG A 572 21.55 -15.43 -14.41
CA ARG A 572 20.45 -14.62 -14.97
C ARG A 572 21.00 -13.43 -15.75
N PRO A 573 21.73 -13.68 -16.84
CA PRO A 573 22.32 -12.62 -17.63
C PRO A 573 21.25 -11.82 -18.37
N GLU A 574 21.55 -10.56 -18.62
CA GLU A 574 20.65 -9.61 -19.27
C GLU A 574 21.39 -8.73 -20.25
N VAL A 575 20.79 -8.52 -21.42
CA VAL A 575 21.33 -7.59 -22.41
C VAL A 575 20.62 -6.26 -22.23
N VAL A 576 21.33 -5.24 -21.77
CA VAL A 576 20.82 -3.90 -21.51
C VAL A 576 21.39 -2.88 -22.49
N CYS A 577 20.72 -1.72 -22.61
CA CYS A 577 21.20 -0.62 -23.43
C CYS A 577 21.80 0.50 -22.58
N GLY A 578 23.12 0.59 -22.53
CA GLY A 578 23.82 1.66 -21.83
C GLY A 578 25.26 1.30 -21.49
N THR A 579 26.02 2.30 -21.05
CA THR A 579 27.40 2.12 -20.59
C THR A 579 27.43 2.16 -19.07
N PRO A 580 27.99 1.13 -18.40
CA PRO A 580 28.04 1.10 -16.93
C PRO A 580 28.80 2.29 -16.35
N PRO A 581 28.39 2.80 -15.18
CA PRO A 581 29.11 3.87 -14.49
C PRO A 581 30.43 3.33 -13.91
N SER A 582 31.51 4.09 -14.09
CA SER A 582 32.83 3.83 -13.50
C SER A 582 33.32 2.37 -13.63
N PRO A 583 33.49 1.85 -14.86
CA PRO A 583 33.95 0.48 -15.07
C PRO A 583 35.42 0.32 -14.66
N GLU A 584 35.72 -0.68 -13.84
CA GLU A 584 37.06 -1.26 -13.69
C GLU A 584 37.22 -2.34 -14.78
N THR A 585 38.10 -2.08 -15.75
CA THR A 585 38.27 -2.94 -16.92
C THR A 585 39.27 -4.06 -16.66
N HIS A 586 38.89 -5.29 -17.02
CA HIS A 586 39.77 -6.46 -17.04
C HIS A 586 39.82 -7.02 -18.46
N GLU A 587 40.91 -6.75 -19.19
CA GLU A 587 41.08 -7.30 -20.53
C GLU A 587 41.43 -8.79 -20.49
N TRP A 588 40.71 -9.59 -21.27
CA TRP A 588 41.03 -10.98 -21.52
C TRP A 588 41.41 -11.15 -22.99
N SER A 589 42.68 -11.41 -23.25
CA SER A 589 43.13 -11.94 -24.54
C SER A 589 43.28 -13.45 -24.43
N TYR A 590 42.63 -14.18 -25.32
CA TYR A 590 42.93 -15.59 -25.55
C TYR A 590 43.79 -15.65 -26.81
N GLU A 591 45.06 -16.03 -26.63
CA GLU A 591 45.88 -16.54 -27.74
C GLU A 591 45.49 -17.98 -28.05
#